data_AF-A0A3A0B4K2-F1
#
_entry.id   AF-A0A3A0B4K2-F1
#
_cell.length_a   1.000
_cell.length_b   1.000
_cell.length_c   1.000
_cell.angle_alpha   90.00
_cell.angle_beta   90.00
_cell.angle_gamma   90.00
#
_symmetry.space_group_name_H-M   'P 1'
#
loop_
_entity.id
_entity.type
_entity.pdbx_description
1 polymer ?
#
loop_
_entity_poly.entity_id
_entity_poly.type
_entity_poly.pdbx_seq_one_letter_code
_entity_poly.pdbx_strand_id
1 'polypeptide(L)'
;LAALYAYESQIPEIAKTKINGLKHHYGIESDTALKYFTVHEEFDVYHSQDELNAIIRKCTESGNSDYVVSTAEKSSWFQWNFLDGIYNNFCQS
;
A
#
# COMPACT_ATOMS: atom_id res chain seq x y z
N LEU A 1 -0.90 9.54 9.32
CA LEU A 1 -2.17 8.90 8.95
C LEU A 1 -2.44 9.02 7.47
N ALA A 2 -2.70 10.20 6.88
CA ALA A 2 -2.99 10.29 5.43
C ALA A 2 -1.95 9.61 4.51
N ALA A 3 -0.65 9.78 4.78
CA ALA A 3 0.41 9.10 4.03
C ALA A 3 0.44 7.58 4.24
N LEU A 4 0.10 7.10 5.46
CA LEU A 4 0.08 5.67 5.79
C LEU A 4 -1.18 5.02 5.22
N TYR A 5 -2.33 5.70 5.30
CA TYR A 5 -3.55 5.31 4.61
C TYR A 5 -3.34 5.15 3.10
N ALA A 6 -2.66 6.12 2.47
CA ALA A 6 -2.34 6.02 1.06
C ALA A 6 -1.46 4.80 0.74
N TYR A 7 -0.59 4.37 1.65
CA TYR A 7 0.17 3.13 1.51
C TYR A 7 -0.74 1.91 1.74
N GLU A 8 -1.29 1.75 2.94
CA GLU A 8 -2.01 0.55 3.38
C GLU A 8 -3.29 0.28 2.59
N SER A 9 -3.99 1.32 2.11
CA SER A 9 -5.19 1.12 1.28
C SER A 9 -4.93 0.42 -0.05
N GLN A 10 -3.69 0.44 -0.55
CA GLN A 10 -3.30 -0.24 -1.79
C GLN A 10 -2.75 -1.65 -1.54
N ILE A 11 -2.29 -1.93 -0.32
CA ILE A 11 -1.53 -3.14 -0.02
C ILE A 11 -2.34 -4.43 -0.18
N PRO A 12 -3.63 -4.53 0.20
CA PRO A 12 -4.37 -5.78 0.04
C PRO A 12 -4.37 -6.33 -1.39
N GLU A 13 -4.68 -5.48 -2.36
CA GLU A 13 -4.71 -5.86 -3.78
C GLU A 13 -3.30 -6.13 -4.34
N ILE A 14 -2.30 -5.36 -3.89
CA ILE A 14 -0.89 -5.60 -4.24
C ILE A 14 -0.44 -6.96 -3.69
N ALA A 15 -0.71 -7.25 -2.43
CA ALA A 15 -0.32 -8.49 -1.75
C ALA A 15 -0.94 -9.71 -2.42
N LYS A 16 -2.24 -9.67 -2.73
CA LYS A 16 -2.94 -10.69 -3.51
C LYS A 16 -2.31 -10.90 -4.88
N THR A 17 -2.01 -9.81 -5.59
CA THR A 17 -1.33 -9.86 -6.90
C THR A 17 0.06 -10.51 -6.78
N LYS A 18 0.83 -10.19 -5.73
CA LYS A 18 2.14 -10.78 -5.46
C LYS A 18 2.05 -12.26 -5.14
N ILE A 19 1.09 -12.69 -4.30
CA ILE A 19 0.85 -14.10 -4.01
C ILE A 19 0.58 -14.87 -5.30
N ASN A 20 -0.37 -14.39 -6.12
CA ASN A 20 -0.72 -15.03 -7.38
C ASN A 20 0.47 -15.10 -8.35
N GLY A 21 1.24 -14.01 -8.46
CA GLY A 21 2.41 -13.96 -9.33
C GLY A 21 3.54 -14.89 -8.87
N LEU A 22 3.83 -14.94 -7.57
CA LEU A 22 4.85 -15.83 -6.99
C LEU A 22 4.51 -17.31 -7.22
N LYS A 23 3.24 -17.68 -7.06
CA LYS A 23 2.77 -19.04 -7.35
C LYS A 23 2.87 -19.36 -8.83
N HIS A 24 2.27 -18.52 -9.68
CA HIS A 24 2.11 -18.82 -11.10
C HIS A 24 3.42 -18.75 -11.90
N HIS A 25 4.26 -17.74 -11.64
CA HIS A 25 5.47 -17.50 -12.44
C HIS A 25 6.75 -18.11 -11.84
N TYR A 26 6.76 -18.35 -10.52
CA TYR A 26 7.96 -18.78 -9.81
C TYR A 26 7.79 -20.09 -9.03
N GLY A 27 6.59 -20.68 -9.00
CA GLY A 27 6.32 -21.95 -8.31
C GLY A 27 6.47 -21.87 -6.79
N ILE A 28 6.40 -20.67 -6.21
CA ILE A 28 6.57 -20.47 -4.77
C ILE A 28 5.21 -20.66 -4.09
N GLU A 29 5.06 -21.79 -3.40
CA GLU A 29 3.83 -22.19 -2.71
C GLU A 29 3.98 -22.27 -1.18
N SER A 30 5.18 -22.07 -0.63
CA SER A 30 5.37 -22.26 0.82
C SER A 30 4.75 -21.13 1.62
N ASP A 31 4.01 -21.49 2.68
CA ASP A 31 3.36 -20.53 3.58
C ASP A 31 4.36 -19.55 4.17
N THR A 32 5.56 -20.02 4.54
CA THR A 32 6.62 -19.16 5.08
C THR A 32 7.09 -18.12 4.07
N ALA A 33 7.23 -18.47 2.78
CA ALA A 33 7.64 -17.53 1.75
C ALA A 33 6.55 -16.51 1.42
N LEU A 34 5.28 -16.91 1.53
CA LEU A 34 4.12 -16.06 1.26
C LEU A 34 3.64 -15.29 2.50
N LYS A 35 4.20 -15.56 3.68
CA LYS A 35 3.65 -15.09 4.97
C LYS A 35 3.49 -13.58 5.03
N TYR A 36 4.48 -12.83 4.55
CA TYR A 36 4.44 -11.37 4.50
C TYR A 36 3.19 -10.88 3.75
N PHE A 37 2.96 -11.40 2.54
CA PHE A 37 1.83 -10.98 1.72
C PHE A 37 0.49 -11.45 2.30
N THR A 38 0.40 -12.68 2.83
CA THR A 38 -0.86 -13.18 3.40
C THR A 38 -1.33 -12.36 4.60
N VAL A 39 -0.40 -11.90 5.45
CA VAL A 39 -0.72 -10.99 6.55
C VAL A 39 -1.22 -9.66 6.01
N HIS A 40 -0.52 -9.09 5.04
CA HIS A 40 -0.85 -7.78 4.48
C HIS A 40 -2.08 -7.77 3.55
N GLU A 41 -2.45 -8.91 2.98
CA GLU A 41 -3.73 -9.08 2.25
C GLU A 41 -4.94 -8.93 3.19
N GLU A 42 -4.85 -9.47 4.41
CA GLU A 42 -5.95 -9.50 5.36
C GLU A 42 -5.98 -8.28 6.29
N PHE A 43 -4.84 -7.97 6.94
CA PHE A 43 -4.81 -7.02 8.04
C PHE A 43 -4.88 -5.56 7.59
N ASP A 44 -4.34 -5.23 6.43
CA ASP A 44 -4.29 -3.83 5.97
C ASP A 44 -5.66 -3.33 5.48
N VAL A 45 -6.63 -4.22 5.24
CA VAL A 45 -8.05 -3.83 5.09
C VAL A 45 -8.58 -3.16 6.36
N TYR A 46 -8.26 -3.73 7.52
CA TYR A 46 -8.69 -3.18 8.81
C TYR A 46 -7.88 -1.94 9.17
N HIS A 47 -6.56 -1.98 8.99
CA HIS A 47 -5.72 -0.83 9.28
C HIS A 47 -6.12 0.38 8.45
N SER A 48 -6.23 0.25 7.12
CA SER A 48 -6.61 1.37 6.26
C SER A 48 -8.00 1.92 6.60
N GLN A 49 -8.94 1.08 7.04
CA GLN A 49 -10.25 1.52 7.51
C GLN A 49 -10.19 2.31 8.82
N ASP A 50 -9.40 1.85 9.81
CA ASP A 50 -9.20 2.53 11.08
C ASP A 50 -8.48 3.87 10.90
N GLU A 51 -7.49 3.90 10.02
CA GLU A 51 -6.79 5.12 9.64
C GLU A 51 -7.70 6.13 8.97
N LEU A 52 -8.52 5.69 8.00
CA LEU A 52 -9.49 6.55 7.33
C LEU A 52 -10.49 7.14 8.33
N ASN A 53 -10.99 6.32 9.27
CA ASN A 53 -11.89 6.79 10.33
C ASN A 53 -11.22 7.85 11.21
N ALA A 54 -9.95 7.65 11.58
CA ALA A 54 -9.18 8.63 12.35
C ALA A 54 -8.91 9.92 11.58
N ILE A 55 -8.64 9.82 10.27
CA ILE A 55 -8.46 10.96 9.36
C ILE A 55 -9.77 11.75 9.28
N ILE A 56 -10.90 11.10 8.98
CA ILE A 56 -12.21 11.76 8.84
C ILE A 56 -12.55 12.53 10.12
N ARG A 57 -12.43 11.87 11.29
CA ARG A 57 -12.69 12.50 12.59
C ARG A 57 -11.89 13.79 12.77
N LYS A 58 -10.59 13.75 12.45
CA LYS A 58 -9.70 14.91 12.59
C LYS A 58 -9.93 15.99 11.53
N CYS A 59 -10.27 15.61 10.30
CA CYS A 59 -10.62 16.56 9.23
C CYS A 59 -11.89 17.33 9.56
N THR A 60 -12.93 16.66 10.06
CA THR A 60 -14.18 17.31 10.45
C THR A 60 -13.98 18.33 11.58
N GLU A 61 -13.08 18.04 12.52
CA GLU A 61 -12.74 18.96 13.63
C GLU A 61 -11.92 20.18 13.18
N SER A 62 -11.02 20.01 12.20
CA SER A 62 -10.01 21.02 11.85
C SER A 62 -10.25 21.77 10.54
N GLY A 63 -11.13 21.28 9.67
CA GLY A 63 -11.38 21.85 8.34
C GLY A 63 -10.23 21.68 7.34
N ASN A 64 -9.25 20.82 7.62
CA ASN A 64 -7.99 20.75 6.86
C ASN A 64 -7.97 19.62 5.80
N SER A 65 -9.04 19.48 5.02
CA SER A 65 -9.19 18.40 4.02
C SER A 65 -8.09 18.43 2.96
N ASP A 66 -7.71 19.62 2.49
CA ASP A 66 -6.78 19.78 1.37
C ASP A 66 -5.36 19.31 1.75
N TYR A 67 -4.95 19.55 3.00
CA TYR A 67 -3.68 19.05 3.51
C TYR A 67 -3.67 17.52 3.60
N VAL A 68 -4.80 16.91 3.99
CA VAL A 68 -4.92 15.44 4.06
C VAL A 68 -4.83 14.82 2.67
N VAL A 69 -5.57 15.37 1.70
CA VAL A 69 -5.55 14.89 0.32
C VAL A 69 -4.15 15.04 -0.27
N SER A 70 -3.54 16.22 -0.18
CA SER A 70 -2.18 16.46 -0.69
C SER A 70 -1.11 15.58 -0.03
N THR A 71 -1.28 15.25 1.24
CA THR A 71 -0.38 14.32 1.94
C THR A 71 -0.52 12.88 1.43
N ALA A 72 -1.75 12.42 1.18
CA ALA A 72 -2.01 11.11 0.59
C ALA A 72 -1.45 11.02 -0.84
N GLU A 73 -1.71 12.03 -1.68
CA GLU A 73 -1.18 12.13 -3.05
C GLU A 73 0.35 12.09 -3.08
N LYS A 74 1.00 12.84 -2.19
CA LYS A 74 2.47 12.85 -2.08
C LYS A 74 3.03 11.49 -1.67
N SER A 75 2.34 10.76 -0.79
CA SER A 75 2.72 9.39 -0.43
C SER A 75 2.64 8.45 -1.64
N SER A 76 1.51 8.46 -2.37
CA SER A 76 1.35 7.67 -3.59
C SER A 76 2.40 8.01 -4.66
N TRP A 77 2.73 9.31 -4.81
CA TRP A 77 3.79 9.73 -5.73
C TRP A 77 5.17 9.17 -5.33
N PHE A 78 5.53 9.20 -4.04
CA PHE A 78 6.79 8.59 -3.59
C PHE A 78 6.84 7.08 -3.81
N GLN A 79 5.72 6.38 -3.57
CA GLN A 79 5.62 4.94 -3.82
C GLN A 79 5.81 4.61 -5.31
N TRP A 80 5.26 5.44 -6.20
CA TRP A 80 5.48 5.30 -7.63
C TRP A 80 6.95 5.49 -8.03
N ASN A 81 7.58 6.57 -7.55
CA ASN A 81 8.99 6.86 -7.86
C ASN A 81 9.95 5.80 -7.29
N PHE A 82 9.59 5.15 -6.18
CA PHE A 82 10.32 3.99 -5.69
C PHE A 82 10.38 2.88 -6.75
N LEU A 83 9.26 2.60 -7.42
CA LEU A 83 9.20 1.61 -8.51
C LEU A 83 9.93 2.07 -9.78
N ASP A 84 9.87 3.36 -10.11
CA ASP A 84 10.70 3.92 -11.19
C ASP A 84 12.19 3.68 -10.93
N GLY A 85 12.63 3.82 -9.68
CA GLY A 85 14.00 3.50 -9.26
C GLY A 85 14.38 2.04 -9.52
N ILE A 86 13.49 1.09 -9.21
CA ILE A 86 13.71 -0.33 -9.52
C ILE A 86 13.79 -0.56 -11.03
N TYR A 87 12.84 0.01 -11.78
CA TYR A 87 12.79 -0.16 -13.23
C TYR A 87 14.07 0.36 -13.91
N ASN A 88 14.50 1.56 -13.53
CA ASN A 88 15.67 2.20 -14.14
C ASN A 88 16.98 1.45 -13.85
N ASN A 89 17.10 0.77 -12.70
CA ASN A 89 18.33 0.07 -12.33
C ASN A 89 18.37 -1.42 -12.75
N PHE A 90 17.20 -2.05 -12.93
CA PHE A 90 17.12 -3.51 -13.11
C PHE A 90 16.28 -3.97 -14.30
N CYS A 91 15.58 -3.06 -14.99
CA CYS A 91 14.69 -3.42 -16.11
C CYS A 91 15.04 -2.69 -17.42
N GLN A 92 15.75 -1.56 -17.38
CA GLN A 92 16.23 -0.90 -18.59
C GLN A 92 17.44 -1.64 -19.16
N SER A 93 17.33 -2.04 -20.43
CA SER A 93 18.36 -2.75 -21.21
C SER A 93 19.38 -1.79 -21.81
#